data_AF-A0A7J4QPI4-F1
#
_entry.id   AF-A0A7J4QPI4-F1
#
_cell.length_a   1.000
_cell.length_b   1.000
_cell.length_c   1.000
_cell.angle_alpha   90.00
_cell.angle_beta   90.00
_cell.angle_gamma   90.00
#
_symmetry.space_group_name_H-M   'P 1'
#
loop_
_entity.id
_entity.type
_entity.pdbx_description
1 polymer ?
#
loop_
_entity_poly.entity_id
_entity_poly.type
_entity_poly.pdbx_seq_one_letter_code
_entity_poly.pdbx_strand_id
1 'polypeptide(L)' 'MTDGSIQGFCLKCKTYGPIKDGQEVKMANGRVRMAGRCSQDGCTGKISKIIR' A
#
# COMPACT_ATOMS: atom_id res chain seq x y z
N MET A 1 -20.46 -2.22 -4.76
CA MET A 1 -19.37 -1.24 -4.58
C MET A 1 -18.07 -2.00 -4.78
N THR A 2 -17.54 -2.04 -6.00
CA THR A 2 -16.19 -2.54 -6.25
C THR A 2 -15.24 -1.47 -5.75
N ASP A 3 -14.89 -1.55 -4.47
CA ASP A 3 -13.92 -0.70 -3.80
C ASP A 3 -12.58 -0.84 -4.53
N GLY A 4 -12.29 0.12 -5.42
CA GLY A 4 -11.07 0.20 -6.22
C GLY A 4 -9.82 0.58 -5.42
N SER A 5 -9.85 0.43 -4.09
CA SER A 5 -8.69 0.70 -3.25
C SER A 5 -7.60 -0.35 -3.46
N ILE A 6 -6.39 0.12 -3.79
CA ILE A 6 -5.22 -0.76 -3.88
C ILE A 6 -4.89 -1.25 -2.47
N GLN A 7 -4.94 -2.57 -2.29
CA GLN A 7 -4.55 -3.23 -1.04
C GLN A 7 -3.08 -3.62 -1.07
N GLY A 8 -2.36 -3.47 0.05
CA GLY A 8 -0.98 -3.95 0.21
C GLY A 8 -0.83 -4.80 1.45
N PHE A 9 0.31 -5.47 1.62
CA PHE A 9 0.64 -6.17 2.86
C PHE A 9 1.35 -5.19 3.81
N CYS A 10 0.77 -4.95 4.98
CA CYS A 10 1.36 -4.09 6.00
C CYS A 10 2.28 -4.90 6.91
N LEU A 11 3.57 -4.58 6.93
CA LEU A 11 4.55 -5.27 7.79
C LEU A 11 4.33 -5.02 9.29
N LYS A 12 3.67 -3.92 9.65
CA LYS A 12 3.35 -3.59 11.06
C LYS A 12 2.15 -4.39 11.57
N CYS A 13 1.07 -4.47 10.78
CA CYS A 13 -0.11 -5.26 11.12
C CYS A 13 0.05 -6.76 10.82
N LYS A 14 1.03 -7.13 9.98
CA LYS A 14 1.22 -8.47 9.43
C LYS A 14 -0.02 -9.00 8.71
N THR A 15 -0.76 -8.12 8.04
CA THR A 15 -1.98 -8.45 7.29
C THR A 15 -2.12 -7.56 6.05
N TYR A 16 -3.02 -7.95 5.15
CA TYR A 16 -3.41 -7.12 4.01
C TYR A 16 -4.36 -6.01 4.46
N GLY A 17 -4.21 -4.83 3.86
CA GLY A 17 -5.09 -3.71 4.14
C GLY A 17 -5.07 -2.66 3.04
N PRO A 18 -6.01 -1.71 3.09
CA PRO A 18 -6.06 -0.61 2.13
C PRO A 18 -4.85 0.30 2.29
N ILE A 19 -4.33 0.76 1.15
CA ILE A 19 -3.30 1.80 1.11
C ILE A 19 -3.98 3.17 1.14
N LYS A 20 -3.82 3.91 2.24
CA LYS A 20 -4.25 5.30 2.39
C LYS A 20 -3.16 6.24 1.85
N ASP A 21 -3.57 7.34 1.23
CA ASP A 21 -2.67 8.35 0.65
C ASP A 21 -1.65 7.74 -0.33
N GLY A 22 -2.12 6.75 -1.11
CA GLY A 22 -1.28 6.00 -2.03
C GLY A 22 -0.74 6.86 -3.17
N GLN A 23 0.56 6.73 -3.44
CA GLN A 23 1.25 7.37 -4.56
C GLN A 23 2.03 6.34 -5.36
N GLU A 24 2.01 6.47 -6.67
CA GLU A 24 2.85 5.67 -7.55
C GLU A 24 4.30 6.11 -7.44
N VAL A 25 5.18 5.16 -7.13
CA VAL A 25 6.61 5.38 -7.03
C VAL A 25 7.30 4.42 -8.00
N LYS A 26 7.99 4.99 -8.99
CA LYS A 26 8.88 4.24 -9.87
C LYS A 26 10.15 3.88 -9.10
N MET A 27 10.43 2.59 -9.00
CA MET A 27 11.62 2.07 -8.32
C MET A 27 12.84 2.06 -9.26
N ALA A 28 14.04 2.02 -8.69
CA ALA A 28 15.29 1.99 -9.46
C ALA A 28 15.41 0.77 -10.40
N ASN A 29 14.73 -0.34 -10.07
CA ASN A 29 14.68 -1.55 -10.90
C ASN A 29 13.59 -1.50 -12.00
N GLY A 30 12.98 -0.34 -12.24
CA GLY A 30 11.95 -0.14 -13.27
C GLY A 30 10.53 -0.52 -12.86
N ARG A 31 10.34 -1.24 -11.76
CA ARG A 31 9.00 -1.61 -11.24
C ARG A 31 8.28 -0.39 -10.70
N VAL A 32 6.95 -0.41 -10.75
CA VAL A 32 6.12 0.64 -10.15
C VAL A 32 5.39 0.07 -8.95
N ARG A 33 5.47 0.77 -7.83
CA ARG A 33 4.71 0.42 -6.62
C ARG A 33 3.76 1.54 -6.23
N MET A 34 2.60 1.18 -5.71
CA MET A 34 1.76 2.06 -4.93
C MET A 34 2.30 2.09 -3.49
N ALA A 35 2.76 3.25 -3.02
CA ALA A 35 3.29 3.45 -1.68
C ALA A 35 2.41 4.41 -0.89
N GLY A 36 2.08 4.08 0.36
CA GLY A 36 1.26 4.93 1.22
C GLY A 36 1.31 4.50 2.67
N ARG A 37 0.24 4.80 3.41
CA ARG A 37 0.05 4.45 4.82
C ARG A 37 -1.01 3.35 4.98
N CYS A 38 -0.81 2.49 5.96
CA CYS A 38 -1.80 1.47 6.30
C CYS A 38 -3.08 2.14 6.80
N SER A 39 -4.24 1.78 6.26
CA SER A 39 -5.54 2.30 6.71
C SER A 39 -6.20 1.46 7.82
N GLN A 40 -5.47 0.49 8.39
CA GLN A 40 -5.94 -0.29 9.53
C GLN A 40 -6.02 0.58 10.79
N ASP A 41 -7.00 0.32 11.63
CA ASP A 41 -7.21 1.07 12.87
C ASP A 41 -5.98 0.98 13.79
N GLY A 42 -5.58 2.13 14.36
CA GLY A 42 -4.37 2.25 15.19
C GLY A 42 -3.03 2.04 14.46
N CYS A 43 -3.02 1.79 13.14
CA CYS A 43 -1.78 1.56 12.41
C CYS A 43 -1.24 2.80 11.71
N THR A 44 0.01 3.16 12.02
CA THR A 44 0.77 4.23 11.36
C THR A 44 1.87 3.68 10.42
N GLY A 45 1.81 2.39 10.10
CA GLY A 45 2.81 1.70 9.30
C GLY A 45 2.82 2.15 7.83
N LYS A 46 4.00 2.13 7.22
CA LYS A 46 4.13 2.24 5.77
C LYS A 46 3.66 0.94 5.12
N ILE A 47 2.94 1.05 4.02
CA ILE A 47 2.41 -0.07 3.24
C ILE A 47 2.69 0.19 1.77
N SER A 48 2.98 -0.87 1.01
CA SER A 48 3.16 -0.74 -0.43
C SER A 48 2.78 -2.02 -1.15
N LYS A 49 2.34 -1.88 -2.40
CA LYS A 49 2.12 -2.98 -3.33
C LYS A 49 2.75 -2.67 -4.67
N ILE A 50 3.44 -3.65 -5.26
CA ILE A 50 3.91 -3.55 -6.63
C ILE A 50 2.71 -3.73 -7.56
N ILE A 51 2.53 -2.80 -8.48
CA ILE A 51 1.38 -2.74 -9.40
C ILE A 51 1.79 -2.92 -10.86
N ARG A 52 3.09 -2.78 -11.18
CA ARG A 52 3.65 -3.00 -12.52
C ARG A 52 5.12 -3.41 -12.45
#